data_AF-A0AAU3IJ34-F1
#
_entry.id   AF-A0AAU3IJ34-F1
#
_cell.length_a   1.000
_cell.length_b   1.000
_cell.length_c   1.000
_cell.angle_alpha   90.00
_cell.angle_beta   90.00
_cell.angle_gamma   90.00
#
_symmetry.space_group_name_H-M   'P 1'
#
loop_
_entity.id
_entity.type
_entity.pdbx_description
1 polymer ?
#
loop_
_entity_poly.entity_id
_entity_poly.type
_entity_poly.pdbx_seq_one_letter_code
_entity_poly.pdbx_strand_id
1 'polypeptide(L)'
;MRPEVQAFVADGPLPDWDTDEEEIVDLRYRQLEAISAPVTPDEARALAACFGPDDCYGVAWSLLHLIETSPGPLPPVTRPGPDADAWHHTLWNRWGNHGPIEEDPTR
;
A
#
# COMPACT_ATOMS: atom_id res chain seq x y z
N MET A 1 8.78 14.64 -4.13
CA MET A 1 8.08 13.89 -3.06
C MET A 1 7.79 14.85 -1.94
N ARG A 2 6.54 14.92 -1.46
CA ARG A 2 6.16 15.85 -0.39
C ARG A 2 6.75 15.44 0.98
N PRO A 3 7.00 16.38 1.90
CA PRO A 3 7.63 16.09 3.19
C PRO A 3 6.89 15.04 4.02
N GLU A 4 5.56 15.07 4.01
CA GLU A 4 4.72 14.12 4.75
C GLU A 4 4.85 12.69 4.21
N VAL A 5 5.01 12.52 2.89
CA VAL A 5 5.29 11.22 2.29
C VAL A 5 6.70 10.75 2.66
N GLN A 6 7.68 11.65 2.64
CA GLN A 6 9.05 11.31 3.04
C GLN A 6 9.14 10.88 4.50
N ALA A 7 8.41 11.55 5.39
CA ALA A 7 8.35 11.18 6.81
C ALA A 7 7.76 9.78 6.99
N PHE A 8 6.63 9.48 6.33
CA PHE A 8 6.02 8.15 6.40
C PHE A 8 6.95 7.05 5.86
N VAL A 9 7.64 7.31 4.75
CA VAL A 9 8.59 6.35 4.14
C VAL A 9 9.85 6.17 4.98
N ALA A 10 10.34 7.22 5.64
CA ALA A 10 11.53 7.17 6.48
C ALA A 10 11.35 6.26 7.70
N ASP A 11 10.12 6.16 8.22
CA ASP A 11 9.76 5.29 9.33
C ASP A 11 9.57 3.82 8.91
N GLY A 12 9.66 3.51 7.62
CA GLY A 12 9.70 2.14 7.11
C GLY A 12 8.35 1.43 7.00
N PRO A 13 8.34 0.09 6.94
CA PRO A 13 7.12 -0.71 6.85
C PRO A 13 6.18 -0.51 8.05
N LEU A 14 4.87 -0.68 7.83
CA LEU A 14 3.91 -0.79 8.93
C LEU A 14 4.29 -1.97 9.85
N PRO A 15 4.10 -1.84 11.18
CA PRO A 15 4.30 -2.93 12.11
C PRO A 15 3.28 -4.05 11.86
N ASP A 16 3.48 -5.22 12.49
CA ASP A 16 2.45 -6.24 12.59
C ASP A 16 1.37 -5.85 13.62
N TRP A 17 0.26 -6.59 13.60
CA TRP A 17 -0.82 -6.46 14.58
C TRP A 17 -0.43 -6.90 16.01
N ASP A 18 0.59 -7.72 16.20
CA ASP A 18 1.01 -8.21 17.53
C ASP A 18 2.04 -7.28 18.20
N THR A 19 2.28 -6.10 17.62
CA THR A 19 3.17 -5.11 18.21
C THR A 19 2.62 -4.62 19.55
N ASP A 20 3.46 -4.65 20.59
CA ASP A 20 3.15 -4.06 21.90
C ASP A 20 3.15 -2.52 21.86
N GLU A 21 3.52 -1.92 20.71
CA GLU A 21 3.74 -0.48 20.55
C GLU A 21 2.52 0.21 19.89
N GLU A 22 1.39 0.27 20.60
CA GLU A 22 0.17 0.97 20.15
C GLU A 22 0.44 2.42 19.71
N GLU A 23 1.36 3.10 20.39
CA GLU A 23 1.80 4.47 20.05
C GLU A 23 2.41 4.56 18.64
N ILE A 24 3.05 3.50 18.15
CA ILE A 24 3.56 3.44 16.77
C ILE A 24 2.38 3.37 15.81
N VAL A 25 1.40 2.49 16.04
CA VAL A 25 0.23 2.34 15.15
C VAL A 25 -0.51 3.68 15.01
N ASP A 26 -0.72 4.39 16.12
CA ASP A 26 -1.32 5.72 16.15
C ASP A 26 -0.49 6.78 15.42
N LEU A 27 0.85 6.72 15.54
CA LEU A 27 1.74 7.59 14.79
C LEU A 27 1.61 7.33 13.28
N ARG A 28 1.61 6.06 12.85
CA ARG A 28 1.48 5.67 11.44
C ARG A 28 0.15 6.15 10.86
N TYR A 29 -0.94 6.01 11.61
CA TYR A 29 -2.25 6.49 11.19
C TYR A 29 -2.26 8.02 11.00
N ARG A 30 -1.73 8.79 11.97
CA ARG A 30 -1.64 10.27 11.86
C ARG A 30 -0.76 10.73 10.69
N GLN A 31 0.32 10.01 10.40
CA GLN A 31 1.16 10.33 9.26
C GLN A 31 0.43 10.12 7.93
N LEU A 32 -0.38 9.07 7.80
CA LEU A 32 -1.22 8.86 6.62
C LEU A 32 -2.25 9.97 6.43
N GLU A 33 -2.93 10.39 7.50
CA GLU A 33 -3.91 11.48 7.44
C GLU A 33 -3.30 12.82 7.00
N ALA A 34 -2.02 13.04 7.28
CA ALA A 34 -1.31 14.23 6.82
C ALA A 34 -1.05 14.22 5.30
N ILE A 35 -1.02 13.05 4.64
CA ILE A 35 -0.78 12.93 3.20
C ILE A 35 -2.06 13.23 2.44
N SER A 36 -2.09 14.40 1.80
CA SER A 36 -3.20 14.78 0.93
C SER A 36 -3.21 13.95 -0.36
N ALA A 37 -4.41 13.52 -0.77
CA ALA A 37 -4.66 12.93 -2.09
C ALA A 37 -4.89 14.01 -3.18
N PRO A 38 -4.64 13.72 -4.47
CA PRO A 38 -4.03 12.49 -4.96
C PRO A 38 -2.53 12.45 -4.69
N VAL A 39 -1.98 11.25 -4.48
CA VAL A 39 -0.53 11.06 -4.48
C VAL A 39 0.02 11.01 -5.90
N THR A 40 1.28 11.36 -6.10
CA THR A 40 1.93 11.22 -7.41
C THR A 40 2.36 9.76 -7.66
N PRO A 41 2.62 9.33 -8.91
CA PRO A 41 3.11 7.97 -9.20
C PRO A 41 4.40 7.60 -8.45
N ASP A 42 5.29 8.57 -8.24
CA ASP A 42 6.54 8.37 -7.49
C ASP A 42 6.28 8.23 -5.99
N GLU A 43 5.31 8.97 -5.46
CA GLU A 43 4.86 8.82 -4.07
C GLU A 43 4.17 7.48 -3.86
N ALA A 44 3.28 7.08 -4.76
CA ALA A 44 2.63 5.77 -4.74
C ALA A 44 3.64 4.62 -4.69
N ARG A 45 4.70 4.68 -5.52
CA ARG A 45 5.75 3.66 -5.52
C ARG A 45 6.53 3.62 -4.21
N ALA A 46 6.85 4.76 -3.62
CA ALA A 46 7.56 4.82 -2.35
C ALA A 46 6.68 4.33 -1.18
N LEU A 47 5.41 4.74 -1.16
CA LEU A 47 4.42 4.32 -0.18
C LEU A 47 4.13 2.81 -0.26
N ALA A 48 4.12 2.21 -1.46
CA ALA A 48 3.93 0.77 -1.63
C ALA A 48 5.04 -0.08 -0.99
N ALA A 49 6.24 0.49 -0.78
CA ALA A 49 7.32 -0.19 -0.06
C ALA A 49 7.12 -0.19 1.47
N CYS A 50 6.08 0.48 1.97
CA CYS A 50 5.80 0.62 3.40
C CYS A 50 4.72 -0.36 3.90
N PHE A 51 4.22 -1.27 3.07
CA PHE A 51 3.35 -2.33 3.56
C PHE A 51 4.10 -3.24 4.54
N GLY A 52 3.43 -3.56 5.64
CA GLY A 52 3.90 -4.45 6.69
C GLY A 52 3.55 -5.92 6.41
N PRO A 53 3.78 -6.80 7.40
CA PRO A 53 3.52 -8.22 7.28
C PRO A 53 2.02 -8.58 7.24
N ASP A 54 1.14 -7.71 7.75
CA ASP A 54 -0.32 -7.87 7.80
C ASP A 54 -1.05 -6.53 7.53
N ASP A 55 -2.34 -6.46 7.88
CA ASP A 55 -3.17 -5.28 7.67
C ASP A 55 -3.00 -4.15 8.70
N CYS A 56 -2.21 -4.39 9.77
CA CYS A 56 -1.89 -3.47 10.85
C CYS A 56 -3.14 -2.77 11.40
N TYR A 57 -4.12 -3.56 11.88
CA TYR A 57 -5.40 -3.04 12.39
C TYR A 57 -6.17 -2.16 11.39
N GLY A 58 -5.94 -2.37 10.08
CA GLY A 58 -6.55 -1.60 9.01
C GLY A 58 -5.75 -0.38 8.53
N VAL A 59 -4.61 -0.05 9.14
CA VAL A 59 -3.73 1.04 8.66
C VAL A 59 -3.22 0.73 7.24
N ALA A 60 -2.96 -0.55 6.93
CA ALA A 60 -2.55 -0.96 5.60
C ALA A 60 -3.64 -0.71 4.55
N TRP A 61 -4.93 -0.79 4.91
CA TRP A 61 -6.04 -0.42 4.03
C TRP A 61 -6.05 1.08 3.71
N SER A 62 -5.81 1.93 4.71
CA SER A 62 -5.71 3.39 4.49
C SER A 62 -4.57 3.73 3.55
N LEU A 63 -3.39 3.10 3.74
CA LEU A 63 -2.24 3.24 2.85
C LEU A 63 -2.57 2.79 1.42
N LEU A 64 -3.21 1.63 1.26
CA LEU A 64 -3.65 1.10 -0.03
C LEU A 64 -4.58 2.08 -0.74
N HIS A 65 -5.62 2.56 -0.08
CA HIS A 65 -6.59 3.48 -0.70
C HIS A 65 -5.94 4.82 -1.07
N LEU A 66 -4.99 5.31 -0.27
CA LEU A 66 -4.23 6.51 -0.59
C LEU A 66 -3.39 6.32 -1.87
N ILE A 67 -2.70 5.18 -2.01
CA ILE A 67 -1.92 4.85 -3.21
C ILE A 67 -2.81 4.80 -4.46
N GLU A 68 -4.04 4.29 -4.33
CA GLU A 68 -5.01 4.20 -5.42
C GLU A 68 -5.53 5.54 -5.93
N THR A 69 -5.25 6.63 -5.20
CA THR A 69 -5.53 7.98 -5.69
C THR A 69 -4.52 8.45 -6.74
N SER A 70 -3.41 7.72 -6.93
CA SER A 70 -2.39 8.07 -7.92
C SER A 70 -2.93 8.00 -9.33
N PRO A 71 -2.65 9.00 -10.19
CA PRO A 71 -2.95 8.88 -11.61
C PRO A 71 -2.06 7.82 -12.26
N GLY A 72 -2.59 7.13 -13.27
CA GLY A 72 -1.83 6.15 -14.07
C GLY A 72 -1.74 4.77 -13.42
N PRO A 73 -0.77 3.93 -13.84
CA PRO A 73 -0.66 2.57 -13.37
C PRO A 73 -0.19 2.52 -11.92
N LEU A 74 -0.82 1.64 -11.12
CA LEU A 74 -0.42 1.38 -9.75
C LEU A 74 0.93 0.66 -9.69
N PRO A 75 1.67 0.75 -8.58
CA PRO A 75 2.91 0.02 -8.39
C PRO A 75 2.69 -1.50 -8.55
N PRO A 76 3.59 -2.22 -9.24
CA PRO A 76 3.45 -3.65 -9.42
C PRO A 76 3.62 -4.38 -8.08
N VAL A 77 2.79 -5.40 -7.86
CA VAL A 77 2.84 -6.26 -6.68
C VAL A 77 3.27 -7.66 -7.10
N THR A 78 4.28 -8.19 -6.43
CA THR A 78 4.76 -9.56 -6.69
C THR A 78 3.71 -10.56 -6.23
N ARG A 79 3.49 -11.63 -7.01
CA ARG A 79 2.59 -12.71 -6.59
C ARG A 79 3.11 -13.32 -5.28
N PRO A 80 2.30 -13.34 -4.21
CA PRO A 80 2.68 -13.97 -2.95
C PRO A 80 2.83 -15.47 -3.10
N GLY A 81 3.72 -16.05 -2.28
CA GLY A 81 3.83 -17.50 -2.13
C GLY A 81 2.59 -18.11 -1.46
N PRO A 82 2.45 -19.45 -1.46
CA PRO A 82 1.27 -20.12 -0.89
C PRO A 82 1.13 -19.93 0.63
N ASP A 83 2.24 -19.67 1.33
CA ASP A 83 2.27 -19.48 2.79
C ASP A 83 2.30 -17.99 3.19
N ALA A 84 2.07 -17.08 2.24
CA ALA A 84 2.00 -15.66 2.55
C ALA A 84 0.73 -15.31 3.33
N ASP A 85 0.81 -14.24 4.13
CA ASP A 85 -0.37 -13.77 4.85
C ASP A 85 -1.51 -13.35 3.91
N ALA A 86 -2.75 -13.46 4.39
CA ALA A 86 -3.97 -13.10 3.66
C ALA A 86 -3.95 -11.66 3.13
N TRP A 87 -3.29 -10.74 3.84
CA TRP A 87 -3.08 -9.36 3.40
C TRP A 87 -2.32 -9.29 2.06
N HIS A 88 -1.22 -10.03 1.92
CA HIS A 88 -0.42 -10.04 0.70
C HIS A 88 -1.18 -10.63 -0.49
N HIS A 89 -1.99 -11.67 -0.25
CA HIS A 89 -2.91 -12.20 -1.26
C HIS A 89 -3.96 -11.17 -1.69
N THR A 90 -4.48 -10.38 -0.74
CA THR A 90 -5.43 -9.30 -1.01
C THR A 90 -4.80 -8.22 -1.88
N LEU A 91 -3.60 -7.75 -1.52
CA LEU A 91 -2.86 -6.74 -2.28
C LEU A 91 -2.57 -7.20 -3.71
N TRP A 92 -2.13 -8.45 -3.88
CA TRP A 92 -1.88 -9.02 -5.21
C TRP A 92 -3.17 -9.17 -6.03
N ASN A 93 -4.27 -9.60 -5.43
CA ASN A 93 -5.55 -9.69 -6.13
C ASN A 93 -6.02 -8.32 -6.65
N ARG A 94 -5.72 -7.25 -5.93
CA ARG A 94 -6.16 -5.89 -6.27
C ARG A 94 -5.25 -5.17 -7.26
N TRP A 95 -3.94 -5.36 -7.19
CA TRP A 95 -3.00 -4.63 -8.07
C TRP A 95 -2.25 -5.54 -9.06
N GLY A 96 -2.06 -6.82 -8.75
CA GLY A 96 -1.24 -7.76 -9.50
C GLY A 96 -2.01 -8.79 -10.34
N ASN A 97 -3.32 -8.95 -10.13
CA ASN A 97 -4.16 -9.91 -10.86
C ASN A 97 -4.93 -9.30 -12.04
N HIS A 98 -4.64 -8.04 -12.38
CA HIS A 98 -5.06 -7.46 -13.66
C HIS A 98 -4.09 -7.95 -14.74
N GLY A 99 -4.25 -9.20 -15.18
CA GLY A 99 -3.63 -9.68 -16.41
C GLY A 99 -3.99 -8.77 -17.60
N PRO A 100 -3.27 -8.86 -18.73
CA PRO A 100 -3.62 -8.07 -19.91
C PRO A 100 -5.09 -8.32 -20.23
N ILE A 101 -5.89 -7.25 -20.28
CA ILE A 101 -7.16 -7.29 -20.97
C ILE A 101 -6.76 -7.54 -22.42
N GLU A 102 -6.74 -8.81 -22.85
CA GLU A 102 -6.80 -9.12 -24.26
C GLU A 102 -8.14 -8.56 -24.72
N GLU A 103 -8.11 -7.36 -25.30
CA GLU A 103 -9.21 -6.89 -26.13
C GLU A 103 -9.36 -7.92 -27.25
N ASP A 104 -10.37 -8.78 -27.14
CA ASP A 104 -10.77 -9.69 -28.20
C ASP A 104 -11.07 -8.85 -29.46
N PRO A 105 -10.25 -8.93 -30.53
CA PRO A 105 -10.46 -8.12 -31.72
C PRO A 105 -11.52 -8.75 -32.64
N THR A 106 -12.60 -9.30 -32.07
CA THR A 106 -13.70 -9.86 -32.86
C THR A 106 -15.05 -9.79 -32.15
N ARG A 107 -15.75 -8.64 -32.27
CA ARG A 107 -17.21 -8.66 -32.39
C ARG A 107 -17.78 -7.48 -33.16
#